data_AF-A0A9D7EKL3-F1
#
_entry.id   AF-A0A9D7EKL3-F1
#
_cell.length_a   1.000
_cell.length_b   1.000
_cell.length_c   1.000
_cell.angle_alpha   90.00
_cell.angle_beta   90.00
_cell.angle_gamma   90.00
#
_symmetry.space_group_name_H-M   'P 1'
#
loop_
_entity.id
_entity.type
_entity.pdbx_description
1 polymer ?
#
loop_
_entity_poly.entity_id
_entity_poly.type
_entity_poly.pdbx_seq_one_letter_code
_entity_poly.pdbx_strand_id
1 'polypeptide(L)'
;MKRSQDSPAARKISEIRAFDKITAIDGVKLESTTNYFAPLEGVIDKEVKVDLINRGGITRSVYLTPVSQDEYHELAWRFRESKTQGTVDQLSQNQVGYIALQQISAASVAKFEDDIKVLSQSKRALVIDLRGNSGGSEHDRLLSILSRKPYVKHSPRLGSGGSDAPWAFAGPIALLVDEYTSSDAEIVAQGFKELKLGEVIGTTTYGAVIGTEKKIMADGSVLSVPTVGWFSLSDQNLENLGVTPDHHVALDLSKADRGEDNQLAEAVSRLMSKLR
;
A
#
# COMPACT_ATOMS: atom_id res chain seq x y z
N MET A 1 3.69 -19.81 1.09
CA MET A 1 3.03 -18.66 0.45
C MET A 1 1.68 -18.45 1.11
N LYS A 2 1.40 -17.28 1.70
CA LYS A 2 0.06 -16.94 2.23
C LYS A 2 -0.88 -16.70 1.03
N ARG A 3 -2.18 -16.96 1.17
CA ARG A 3 -3.23 -16.62 0.19
C ARG A 3 -4.06 -15.44 0.72
N SER A 4 -4.74 -14.70 -0.16
CA SER A 4 -5.79 -13.77 0.28
C SER A 4 -6.81 -14.54 1.13
N GLN A 5 -7.26 -13.99 2.26
CA GLN A 5 -8.26 -14.63 3.12
C GLN A 5 -9.69 -14.24 2.73
N ASP A 6 -9.84 -13.18 1.95
CA ASP A 6 -11.13 -12.53 1.71
C ASP A 6 -11.69 -12.80 0.30
N SER A 7 -10.87 -13.35 -0.61
CA SER A 7 -11.33 -13.68 -1.96
C SER A 7 -12.39 -14.80 -1.98
N PRO A 8 -13.25 -14.89 -3.02
CA PRO A 8 -14.20 -15.99 -3.17
C PRO A 8 -13.55 -17.38 -3.06
N ALA A 9 -12.36 -17.55 -3.65
CA ALA A 9 -11.58 -18.79 -3.61
C ALA A 9 -10.89 -19.07 -2.26
N ALA A 10 -10.90 -18.12 -1.33
CA ALA A 10 -10.36 -18.30 0.01
C ALA A 10 -11.40 -18.84 1.01
N ARG A 11 -12.69 -18.69 0.69
CA ARG A 11 -13.81 -19.16 1.52
C ARG A 11 -13.65 -20.64 1.82
N LYS A 12 -13.93 -21.03 3.08
CA LYS A 12 -13.73 -22.41 3.57
C LYS A 12 -14.40 -23.46 2.68
N ILE A 13 -15.59 -23.15 2.15
CA ILE A 13 -16.37 -24.03 1.27
C ILE A 13 -15.69 -24.34 -0.07
N SER A 14 -14.85 -23.43 -0.59
CA SER A 14 -14.16 -23.65 -1.86
C SER A 14 -13.03 -24.67 -1.73
N GLU A 15 -12.36 -24.73 -0.57
CA GLU A 15 -11.16 -25.52 -0.30
C GLU A 15 -10.03 -25.39 -1.35
N ILE A 16 -10.05 -24.39 -2.23
CA ILE A 16 -9.03 -24.17 -3.26
C ILE A 16 -7.72 -23.78 -2.59
N ARG A 17 -6.61 -24.36 -3.06
CA ARG A 17 -5.27 -24.09 -2.55
C ARG A 17 -4.32 -23.65 -3.66
N ALA A 18 -3.26 -22.95 -3.26
CA ALA A 18 -2.16 -22.66 -4.17
C ALA A 18 -1.64 -23.96 -4.81
N PHE A 19 -1.35 -23.88 -6.10
CA PHE A 19 -0.95 -25.00 -6.96
C PHE A 19 -2.05 -26.02 -7.31
N ASP A 20 -3.30 -25.79 -6.92
CA ASP A 20 -4.41 -26.49 -7.60
C ASP A 20 -4.51 -25.98 -9.05
N LYS A 21 -4.78 -26.89 -9.99
CA LYS A 21 -4.86 -26.56 -11.42
C LYS A 21 -6.32 -26.37 -11.81
N ILE A 22 -6.69 -25.15 -12.19
CA ILE A 22 -8.00 -24.88 -12.81
C ILE A 22 -7.98 -25.44 -14.24
N THR A 23 -8.99 -26.25 -14.58
CA THR A 23 -9.10 -26.94 -15.87
C THR A 23 -10.27 -26.46 -16.72
N ALA A 24 -11.33 -25.93 -16.10
CA ALA A 24 -12.44 -25.30 -16.82
C ALA A 24 -13.17 -24.27 -15.95
N ILE A 25 -13.79 -23.29 -16.60
CA ILE A 25 -14.67 -22.28 -16.00
C ILE A 25 -15.98 -22.30 -16.78
N ASP A 26 -17.10 -22.60 -16.14
CA ASP A 26 -18.42 -22.79 -16.75
C ASP A 26 -18.40 -23.69 -18.00
N GLY A 27 -17.66 -24.80 -17.90
CA GLY A 27 -17.52 -25.76 -18.99
C GLY A 27 -16.57 -25.32 -20.12
N VAL A 28 -16.08 -24.08 -20.10
CA VAL A 28 -15.02 -23.63 -21.00
C VAL A 28 -13.70 -24.19 -20.51
N LYS A 29 -13.18 -25.16 -21.25
CA LYS A 29 -11.89 -25.79 -20.95
C LYS A 29 -10.75 -24.79 -21.09
N LEU A 30 -9.91 -24.70 -20.07
CA LEU A 30 -8.73 -23.85 -20.07
C LEU A 30 -7.54 -24.63 -20.62
N GLU A 31 -7.14 -24.27 -21.84
CA GLU A 31 -5.91 -24.73 -22.49
C GLU A 31 -4.85 -23.62 -22.43
N SER A 32 -3.62 -23.92 -22.83
CA SER A 32 -2.50 -22.94 -22.84
C SER A 32 -2.77 -21.69 -23.68
N THR A 33 -3.70 -21.75 -24.63
CA THR A 33 -4.08 -20.64 -25.51
C THR A 33 -5.40 -19.98 -25.11
N THR A 34 -6.10 -20.49 -24.08
CA THR A 34 -7.40 -19.96 -23.69
C THR A 34 -7.23 -18.67 -22.90
N ASN A 35 -7.91 -17.60 -23.33
CA ASN A 35 -8.09 -16.41 -22.50
C ASN A 35 -9.01 -16.76 -21.32
N TYR A 36 -8.44 -16.98 -20.15
CA TYR A 36 -9.19 -17.35 -18.95
C TYR A 36 -10.04 -16.22 -18.37
N PHE A 37 -9.91 -14.98 -18.86
CA PHE A 37 -10.80 -13.87 -18.49
C PHE A 37 -12.13 -13.92 -19.22
N ALA A 38 -12.18 -14.46 -20.45
CA ALA A 38 -13.40 -14.50 -21.26
C ALA A 38 -14.60 -15.18 -20.56
N PRO A 39 -14.47 -16.36 -19.91
CA PRO A 39 -15.59 -16.96 -19.19
C PRO A 39 -15.98 -16.20 -17.90
N LEU A 40 -15.26 -15.15 -17.52
CA LEU A 40 -15.56 -14.30 -16.37
C LEU A 40 -16.22 -12.97 -16.77
N GLU A 41 -16.49 -12.74 -18.05
CA GLU A 41 -17.17 -11.54 -18.54
C GLU A 41 -18.68 -11.58 -18.27
N GLY A 42 -19.25 -10.53 -17.66
CA GLY A 42 -20.70 -10.39 -17.47
C GLY A 42 -21.33 -11.37 -16.46
N VAL A 43 -20.51 -12.02 -15.63
CA VAL A 43 -20.94 -13.02 -14.63
C VAL A 43 -20.76 -12.56 -13.18
N ILE A 44 -20.56 -11.26 -12.94
CA ILE A 44 -20.67 -10.69 -11.59
C ILE A 44 -22.03 -11.08 -11.00
N ASP A 45 -22.05 -11.40 -9.70
CA ASP A 45 -23.21 -11.89 -8.94
C ASP A 45 -23.81 -13.23 -9.39
N LYS A 46 -23.21 -13.91 -10.37
CA LYS A 46 -23.61 -15.26 -10.80
C LYS A 46 -22.63 -16.29 -10.27
N GLU A 47 -23.14 -17.45 -9.86
CA GLU A 47 -22.26 -18.57 -9.54
C GLU A 47 -21.65 -19.15 -10.82
N VAL A 48 -20.33 -19.26 -10.81
CA VAL A 48 -19.52 -19.85 -11.87
C VAL A 48 -18.96 -21.16 -11.36
N LYS A 49 -19.11 -22.22 -12.16
CA LYS A 49 -18.53 -23.54 -11.90
C LYS A 49 -17.06 -23.54 -12.30
N VAL A 50 -16.18 -23.82 -11.35
CA VAL A 50 -14.74 -23.97 -11.57
C VAL A 50 -14.36 -25.43 -11.39
N ASP A 51 -13.91 -26.06 -12.47
CA ASP A 51 -13.35 -27.41 -12.45
C ASP A 51 -11.85 -27.33 -12.19
N LEU A 52 -11.36 -28.13 -11.24
CA LEU A 52 -9.95 -28.15 -10.86
C LEU A 52 -9.43 -29.54 -10.52
N ILE A 53 -8.11 -29.70 -10.64
CA ILE A 53 -7.36 -30.86 -10.16
C ILE A 53 -6.52 -30.40 -8.98
N ASN A 54 -6.74 -31.00 -7.81
CA ASN A 54 -5.94 -30.70 -6.64
C ASN A 54 -4.53 -31.31 -6.73
N ARG A 55 -3.64 -30.94 -5.80
CA ARG A 55 -2.27 -31.48 -5.76
C ARG A 55 -2.16 -33.01 -5.63
N GLY A 56 -3.20 -33.68 -5.17
CA GLY A 56 -3.29 -35.14 -5.08
C GLY A 56 -3.80 -35.81 -6.35
N GLY A 57 -4.07 -35.05 -7.42
CA GLY A 57 -4.63 -35.56 -8.68
C GLY A 57 -6.15 -35.76 -8.65
N ILE A 58 -6.84 -35.34 -7.59
CA ILE A 58 -8.29 -35.48 -7.48
C ILE A 58 -8.96 -34.35 -8.24
N THR A 59 -9.78 -34.71 -9.23
CA THR A 59 -10.65 -33.79 -9.96
C THR A 59 -11.90 -33.48 -9.15
N ARG A 60 -12.27 -32.21 -9.08
CA ARG A 60 -13.54 -31.77 -8.47
C ARG A 60 -14.00 -30.45 -9.05
N SER A 61 -15.25 -30.12 -8.78
CA SER A 61 -15.87 -28.85 -9.15
C SER A 61 -16.21 -28.05 -7.91
N VAL A 62 -16.11 -26.73 -7.99
CA VAL A 62 -16.55 -25.79 -6.96
C VAL A 62 -17.30 -24.63 -7.61
N TYR A 63 -18.27 -24.08 -6.91
CA TYR A 63 -19.02 -22.91 -7.36
C TYR A 63 -18.50 -21.68 -6.65
N LEU A 64 -18.17 -20.64 -7.41
CA LEU A 64 -17.67 -19.37 -6.90
C LEU A 64 -18.49 -18.24 -7.50
N THR A 65 -18.76 -17.20 -6.71
CA THR A 65 -19.27 -15.93 -7.22
C THR A 65 -18.07 -15.04 -7.56
N PRO A 66 -17.84 -14.68 -8.83
CA PRO A 66 -16.79 -13.74 -9.22
C PRO A 66 -17.04 -12.35 -8.62
N VAL A 67 -15.95 -11.59 -8.50
CA VAL A 67 -15.98 -10.20 -8.02
C VAL A 67 -15.75 -9.23 -9.18
N SER A 68 -16.13 -7.97 -9.00
CA SER A 68 -15.79 -6.92 -9.97
C SER A 68 -14.27 -6.71 -10.05
N GLN A 69 -13.82 -6.03 -11.11
CA GLN A 69 -12.40 -5.69 -11.26
C GLN A 69 -11.91 -4.77 -10.12
N ASP A 70 -12.74 -3.85 -9.66
CA ASP A 70 -12.42 -2.96 -8.54
C ASP A 70 -12.27 -3.75 -7.23
N GLU A 71 -13.19 -4.66 -6.95
CA GLU A 71 -13.10 -5.53 -5.76
C GLU A 71 -11.90 -6.47 -5.85
N TYR A 72 -11.57 -6.99 -7.04
CA TYR A 72 -10.32 -7.74 -7.25
C TYR A 72 -9.08 -6.91 -6.90
N HIS A 73 -8.99 -5.66 -7.35
CA HIS A 73 -7.87 -4.78 -7.04
C HIS A 73 -7.77 -4.49 -5.53
N GLU A 74 -8.89 -4.24 -4.86
CA GLU A 74 -8.97 -4.07 -3.40
C GLU A 74 -8.49 -5.32 -2.65
N LEU A 75 -8.95 -6.50 -3.05
CA LEU A 75 -8.53 -7.78 -2.46
C LEU A 75 -7.04 -8.05 -2.67
N ALA A 76 -6.52 -7.75 -3.87
CA ALA A 76 -5.11 -7.89 -4.19
C ALA A 76 -4.26 -6.91 -3.37
N TRP A 77 -4.73 -5.69 -3.17
CA TRP A 77 -4.08 -4.68 -2.33
C TRP A 77 -4.00 -5.11 -0.88
N ARG A 78 -5.13 -5.47 -0.26
CA ARG A 78 -5.17 -5.95 1.15
C ARG A 78 -4.30 -7.17 1.36
N PHE A 79 -4.27 -8.09 0.39
CA PHE A 79 -3.40 -9.25 0.44
C PHE A 79 -1.92 -8.85 0.41
N ARG A 80 -1.53 -7.90 -0.47
CA ARG A 80 -0.17 -7.36 -0.52
C ARG A 80 0.20 -6.71 0.80
N GLU A 81 -0.64 -5.84 1.33
CA GLU A 81 -0.41 -5.15 2.61
C GLU A 81 -0.23 -6.14 3.77
N SER A 82 -1.12 -7.13 3.90
CA SER A 82 -1.02 -8.18 4.92
C SER A 82 0.24 -9.04 4.77
N LYS A 83 0.62 -9.37 3.54
CA LYS A 83 1.86 -10.10 3.26
C LYS A 83 3.08 -9.26 3.67
N THR A 84 3.11 -7.98 3.30
CA THR A 84 4.20 -7.06 3.63
C THR A 84 4.31 -6.82 5.12
N GLN A 85 3.21 -6.56 5.83
CA GLN A 85 3.20 -6.49 7.30
C GLN A 85 3.75 -7.78 7.93
N GLY A 86 3.40 -8.95 7.40
CA GLY A 86 3.98 -10.22 7.87
C GLY A 86 5.49 -10.34 7.69
N THR A 87 6.04 -9.81 6.59
CA THR A 87 7.49 -9.70 6.39
C THR A 87 8.11 -8.71 7.38
N VAL A 88 7.50 -7.53 7.56
CA VAL A 88 7.94 -6.52 8.54
C VAL A 88 7.94 -7.09 9.96
N ASP A 89 6.91 -7.85 10.34
CA ASP A 89 6.83 -8.50 11.64
C ASP A 89 7.97 -9.50 11.83
N GLN A 90 8.30 -10.30 10.81
CA GLN A 90 9.41 -11.23 10.86
C GLN A 90 10.75 -10.51 11.01
N LEU A 91 10.99 -9.45 10.24
CA LEU A 91 12.24 -8.69 10.26
C LEU A 91 12.43 -7.86 11.53
N SER A 92 11.34 -7.38 12.13
CA SER A 92 11.35 -6.49 13.30
C SER A 92 11.04 -7.18 14.63
N GLN A 93 10.80 -8.49 14.63
CA GLN A 93 10.25 -9.21 15.79
C GLN A 93 8.95 -8.55 16.29
N ASN A 94 8.04 -8.26 15.36
CA ASN A 94 6.73 -7.64 15.57
C ASN A 94 6.75 -6.19 16.10
N GLN A 95 7.92 -5.52 16.14
CA GLN A 95 8.05 -4.17 16.70
C GLN A 95 7.69 -3.05 15.73
N VAL A 96 7.72 -3.29 14.42
CA VAL A 96 7.47 -2.28 13.39
C VAL A 96 6.10 -2.50 12.77
N GLY A 97 5.33 -1.41 12.62
CA GLY A 97 4.09 -1.37 11.84
C GLY A 97 4.35 -0.99 10.39
N TYR A 98 3.43 -1.31 9.50
CA TYR A 98 3.48 -0.98 8.09
C TYR A 98 2.13 -0.42 7.63
N ILE A 99 2.15 0.71 6.95
CA ILE A 99 1.00 1.27 6.23
C ILE A 99 1.45 1.61 4.82
N ALA A 100 0.63 1.31 3.82
CA ALA A 100 0.88 1.75 2.46
C ALA A 100 -0.27 2.64 1.95
N LEU A 101 0.05 3.64 1.15
CA LEU A 101 -0.93 4.49 0.48
C LEU A 101 -0.65 4.46 -1.02
N GLN A 102 -1.63 4.03 -1.84
CA GLN A 102 -1.52 4.12 -3.31
C GLN A 102 -1.89 5.49 -3.87
N GLN A 103 -2.66 6.26 -3.10
CA GLN A 103 -3.08 7.62 -3.40
C GLN A 103 -3.15 8.41 -2.10
N ILE A 104 -3.10 9.73 -2.20
CA ILE A 104 -3.27 10.67 -1.09
C ILE A 104 -4.64 11.34 -1.24
N SER A 105 -5.68 10.50 -1.14
CA SER A 105 -7.09 10.91 -1.19
C SER A 105 -7.68 11.05 0.21
N ALA A 106 -8.80 11.79 0.34
CA ALA A 106 -9.44 12.02 1.63
C ALA A 106 -9.81 10.71 2.34
N ALA A 107 -10.22 9.69 1.59
CA ALA A 107 -10.53 8.36 2.10
C ALA A 107 -9.28 7.61 2.58
N SER A 108 -8.20 7.62 1.78
CA SER A 108 -6.93 6.97 2.15
C SER A 108 -6.30 7.60 3.40
N VAL A 109 -6.33 8.93 3.52
CA VAL A 109 -5.78 9.66 4.67
C VAL A 109 -6.65 9.48 5.91
N ALA A 110 -7.97 9.36 5.77
CA ALA A 110 -8.85 8.98 6.88
C ALA A 110 -8.53 7.56 7.39
N LYS A 111 -8.37 6.60 6.49
CA LYS A 111 -7.94 5.23 6.86
C LYS A 111 -6.56 5.24 7.53
N PHE A 112 -5.60 5.99 6.98
CA PHE A 112 -4.28 6.17 7.58
C PHE A 112 -4.37 6.68 9.02
N GLU A 113 -5.22 7.68 9.27
CA GLU A 113 -5.44 8.23 10.61
C GLU A 113 -5.98 7.18 11.60
N ASP A 114 -6.86 6.28 11.14
CA ASP A 114 -7.36 5.18 11.95
C ASP A 114 -6.30 4.09 12.19
N ASP A 115 -5.51 3.75 11.17
CA ASP A 115 -4.42 2.79 11.29
C ASP A 115 -3.35 3.29 12.29
N ILE A 116 -3.03 4.59 12.29
CA ILE A 116 -2.13 5.21 13.27
C ILE A 116 -2.64 5.01 14.70
N LYS A 117 -3.96 5.12 14.94
CA LYS A 117 -4.54 4.91 16.29
C LYS A 117 -4.35 3.48 16.78
N VAL A 118 -4.39 2.51 15.88
CA VAL A 118 -4.22 1.08 16.22
C VAL A 118 -2.73 0.75 16.36
N LEU A 119 -1.89 1.18 15.42
CA LEU A 119 -0.47 0.83 15.42
C LEU A 119 0.30 1.55 16.53
N SER A 120 -0.08 2.77 16.91
CA SER A 120 0.54 3.49 18.05
C SER A 120 0.42 2.75 19.39
N GLN A 121 -0.56 1.85 19.54
CA GLN A 121 -0.77 1.07 20.75
C GLN A 121 0.05 -0.22 20.80
N SER A 122 0.51 -0.72 19.64
CA SER A 122 1.07 -2.07 19.51
C SER A 122 2.45 -2.13 18.85
N LYS A 123 2.88 -1.07 18.18
CA LYS A 123 4.14 -0.99 17.44
C LYS A 123 5.02 0.13 18.01
N ARG A 124 6.33 -0.10 17.97
CA ARG A 124 7.35 0.83 18.46
C ARG A 124 7.92 1.74 17.36
N ALA A 125 7.77 1.36 16.09
CA ALA A 125 8.22 2.10 14.93
C ALA A 125 7.27 1.86 13.74
N LEU A 126 7.33 2.69 12.70
CA LEU A 126 6.40 2.65 11.56
C LEU A 126 7.13 2.81 10.23
N VAL A 127 6.82 1.94 9.26
CA VAL A 127 7.11 2.16 7.85
C VAL A 127 5.85 2.68 7.17
N ILE A 128 6.00 3.77 6.42
CA ILE A 128 4.96 4.30 5.53
C ILE A 128 5.46 4.10 4.10
N ASP A 129 4.69 3.41 3.28
CA ASP A 129 5.08 3.07 1.91
C ASP A 129 4.27 3.87 0.88
N LEU A 130 4.96 4.76 0.15
CA LEU A 130 4.44 5.56 -0.94
C LEU A 130 4.98 5.11 -2.31
N ARG A 131 5.64 3.94 -2.38
CA ARG A 131 6.10 3.37 -3.66
C ARG A 131 4.92 3.12 -4.59
N GLY A 132 5.02 3.60 -5.82
CA GLY A 132 3.92 3.56 -6.80
C GLY A 132 2.73 4.48 -6.50
N ASN A 133 2.83 5.40 -5.55
CA ASN A 133 1.75 6.34 -5.24
C ASN A 133 1.65 7.44 -6.30
N SER A 134 0.49 7.59 -6.93
CA SER A 134 0.27 8.53 -8.02
C SER A 134 -0.14 9.94 -7.59
N GLY A 135 -0.12 10.24 -6.29
CA GLY A 135 -0.48 11.54 -5.72
C GLY A 135 -1.93 11.62 -5.25
N GLY A 136 -2.50 12.82 -5.27
CA GLY A 136 -3.75 13.15 -4.60
C GLY A 136 -3.88 14.63 -4.31
N SER A 137 -4.47 14.97 -3.17
CA SER A 137 -4.70 16.39 -2.78
C SER A 137 -4.72 16.60 -1.26
N GLU A 138 -4.22 15.65 -0.48
CA GLU A 138 -4.36 15.60 0.98
C GLU A 138 -3.00 15.58 1.70
N HIS A 139 -1.92 15.99 1.02
CA HIS A 139 -0.57 16.08 1.62
C HIS A 139 -0.58 16.85 2.95
N ASP A 140 -1.28 17.98 3.03
CA ASP A 140 -1.36 18.81 4.25
C ASP A 140 -1.95 18.03 5.42
N ARG A 141 -3.05 17.31 5.18
CA ARG A 141 -3.72 16.52 6.21
C ARG A 141 -2.83 15.36 6.65
N LEU A 142 -2.19 14.67 5.70
CA LEU A 142 -1.29 13.56 6.00
C LEU A 142 -0.07 14.03 6.81
N LEU A 143 0.61 15.11 6.39
CA LEU A 143 1.75 15.69 7.10
C LEU A 143 1.35 16.22 8.49
N SER A 144 0.15 16.80 8.62
CA SER A 144 -0.41 17.23 9.91
C SER A 144 -0.56 16.06 10.87
N ILE A 145 -1.12 14.92 10.43
CA ILE A 145 -1.24 13.71 11.25
C ILE A 145 0.14 13.19 11.67
N LEU A 146 1.09 13.10 10.73
CA LEU A 146 2.45 12.63 10.98
C LEU A 146 3.24 13.54 11.94
N SER A 147 2.93 14.82 11.96
CA SER A 147 3.59 15.81 12.82
C SER A 147 3.05 15.84 14.26
N ARG A 148 1.97 15.10 14.55
CA ARG A 148 1.39 15.05 15.89
C ARG A 148 2.38 14.43 16.87
N LYS A 149 2.52 15.07 18.03
CA LYS A 149 3.35 14.58 19.13
C LYS A 149 2.47 14.13 20.29
N PRO A 150 2.83 13.04 21.00
CA PRO A 150 2.25 12.74 22.30
C PRO A 150 2.35 13.94 23.24
N TYR A 151 1.23 14.33 23.86
CA TYR A 151 1.19 15.44 24.82
C TYR A 151 0.57 15.07 26.16
N VAL A 152 -0.05 13.88 26.24
CA VAL A 152 -0.66 13.37 27.47
C VAL A 152 -0.58 11.84 27.46
N LYS A 153 -0.49 11.26 28.65
CA LYS A 153 -0.64 9.82 28.87
C LYS A 153 -1.99 9.57 29.52
N HIS A 154 -2.65 8.50 29.12
CA HIS A 154 -3.87 8.04 29.76
C HIS A 154 -3.68 6.62 30.25
N SER A 155 -4.35 6.27 31.34
CA SER A 155 -4.37 4.92 31.90
C SER A 155 -5.82 4.56 32.23
N PRO A 156 -6.26 3.33 31.94
CA PRO A 156 -7.59 2.90 32.34
C PRO A 156 -7.71 2.87 33.86
N ARG A 157 -8.92 3.12 34.37
CA ARG A 157 -9.23 3.05 35.81
C ARG A 157 -9.06 1.64 36.38
N LEU A 158 -9.37 0.63 35.56
CA LEU A 158 -9.22 -0.79 35.87
C LEU A 158 -8.47 -1.45 34.70
N GLY A 159 -7.45 -2.24 35.01
CA GLY A 159 -6.60 -2.90 34.02
C GLY A 159 -5.16 -2.38 34.02
N SER A 160 -4.33 -2.97 33.17
CA SER A 160 -2.95 -2.54 32.92
C SER A 160 -2.85 -1.92 31.53
N GLY A 161 -1.87 -1.02 31.34
CA GLY A 161 -1.59 -0.36 30.06
C GLY A 161 -2.08 1.08 30.01
N GLY A 162 -1.18 2.01 30.34
CA GLY A 162 -1.34 3.40 29.92
C GLY A 162 -0.63 3.62 28.60
N SER A 163 -1.23 4.40 27.70
CA SER A 163 -0.61 4.75 26.42
C SER A 163 -0.54 6.26 26.24
N ASP A 164 0.39 6.67 25.39
CA ASP A 164 0.42 8.01 24.85
C ASP A 164 -0.91 8.31 24.14
N ALA A 165 -1.23 9.60 24.06
CA ALA A 165 -2.33 10.13 23.26
C ALA A 165 -2.56 9.33 21.94
N PRO A 166 -3.70 8.64 21.77
CA PRO A 166 -3.88 7.61 20.75
C PRO A 166 -3.94 8.13 19.31
N TRP A 167 -3.77 9.43 19.09
CA TRP A 167 -3.83 10.09 17.78
C TRP A 167 -2.45 10.51 17.24
N ALA A 168 -1.36 10.16 17.93
CA ALA A 168 0.01 10.46 17.54
C ALA A 168 0.87 9.19 17.58
N PHE A 169 1.74 9.00 16.59
CA PHE A 169 2.72 7.93 16.61
C PHE A 169 4.03 8.44 17.23
N ALA A 170 4.40 7.92 18.40
CA ALA A 170 5.56 8.41 19.17
C ALA A 170 6.91 7.88 18.67
N GLY A 171 6.90 6.75 17.95
CA GLY A 171 8.10 6.04 17.52
C GLY A 171 8.74 6.59 16.26
N PRO A 172 9.95 6.13 15.90
CA PRO A 172 10.59 6.52 14.65
C PRO A 172 9.77 6.04 13.44
N ILE A 173 9.72 6.87 12.41
CA ILE A 173 9.02 6.62 11.15
C ILE A 173 10.06 6.58 10.01
N ALA A 174 9.86 5.69 9.05
CA ALA A 174 10.58 5.68 7.78
C ALA A 174 9.57 5.77 6.63
N LEU A 175 9.89 6.57 5.62
CA LEU A 175 9.08 6.74 4.41
C LEU A 175 9.76 6.01 3.26
N LEU A 176 9.07 5.04 2.65
CA LEU A 176 9.52 4.40 1.42
C LEU A 176 8.96 5.15 0.22
N VAL A 177 9.82 5.44 -0.74
CA VAL A 177 9.49 6.07 -2.02
C VAL A 177 10.21 5.34 -3.16
N ASP A 178 9.68 5.46 -4.37
CA ASP A 178 10.35 4.98 -5.58
C ASP A 178 10.18 5.95 -6.75
N GLU A 179 10.73 5.57 -7.91
CA GLU A 179 10.61 6.33 -9.16
C GLU A 179 9.17 6.47 -9.66
N TYR A 180 8.20 5.78 -9.06
CA TYR A 180 6.77 5.88 -9.38
C TYR A 180 5.99 6.69 -8.33
N THR A 181 6.62 7.11 -7.24
CA THR A 181 6.05 8.10 -6.32
C THR A 181 5.97 9.43 -7.05
N SER A 182 4.76 9.98 -7.25
CA SER A 182 4.55 11.19 -8.05
C SER A 182 3.57 12.18 -7.43
N SER A 183 3.64 13.45 -7.85
CA SER A 183 2.67 14.50 -7.53
C SER A 183 2.56 14.77 -6.04
N ASP A 184 1.36 14.74 -5.47
CA ASP A 184 1.10 15.01 -4.04
C ASP A 184 1.97 14.16 -3.10
N ALA A 185 2.37 12.96 -3.53
CA ALA A 185 3.24 12.08 -2.76
C ALA A 185 4.68 12.59 -2.67
N GLU A 186 5.14 13.33 -3.67
CA GLU A 186 6.43 14.01 -3.65
C GLU A 186 6.41 15.21 -2.71
N ILE A 187 5.28 15.93 -2.64
CA ILE A 187 5.07 17.00 -1.65
C ILE A 187 5.13 16.41 -0.24
N VAL A 188 4.52 15.24 -0.01
CA VAL A 188 4.64 14.51 1.26
C VAL A 188 6.09 14.10 1.52
N ALA A 189 6.80 13.54 0.53
CA ALA A 189 8.20 13.13 0.71
C ALA A 189 9.11 14.31 1.06
N GLN A 190 8.98 15.44 0.35
CA GLN A 190 9.73 16.66 0.66
C GLN A 190 9.34 17.21 2.04
N GLY A 191 8.05 17.35 2.31
CA GLY A 191 7.55 17.85 3.60
C GLY A 191 7.98 16.97 4.77
N PHE A 192 8.03 15.65 4.59
CA PHE A 192 8.49 14.69 5.59
C PHE A 192 9.96 14.93 5.99
N LYS A 193 10.82 15.27 5.02
CA LYS A 193 12.21 15.66 5.24
C LYS A 193 12.30 17.00 5.96
N GLU A 194 11.61 18.03 5.46
CA GLU A 194 11.65 19.39 6.02
C GLU A 194 11.17 19.43 7.48
N LEU A 195 10.09 18.69 7.77
CA LEU A 195 9.50 18.57 9.10
C LEU A 195 10.28 17.62 10.02
N LYS A 196 11.34 16.96 9.50
CA LYS A 196 12.21 16.02 10.23
C LYS A 196 11.43 14.89 10.89
N LEU A 197 10.45 14.35 10.18
CA LEU A 197 9.54 13.32 10.69
C LEU A 197 10.15 11.91 10.68
N GLY A 198 11.22 11.73 9.90
CA GLY A 198 11.91 10.45 9.76
C GLY A 198 12.93 10.49 8.64
N GLU A 199 13.30 9.31 8.15
CA GLU A 199 14.16 9.17 6.96
C GLU A 199 13.35 8.71 5.75
N VAL A 200 13.62 9.30 4.60
CA VAL A 200 13.13 8.86 3.29
C VAL A 200 14.11 7.86 2.67
N ILE A 201 13.61 6.71 2.26
CA ILE A 201 14.42 5.57 1.80
C ILE A 201 13.86 5.06 0.48
N GLY A 202 14.73 4.78 -0.49
CA GLY A 202 14.33 4.23 -1.79
C GLY A 202 15.06 4.88 -2.96
N THR A 203 14.36 5.21 -4.04
CA THR A 203 14.93 5.90 -5.22
C THR A 203 14.38 7.32 -5.33
N THR A 204 14.98 8.15 -6.18
CA THR A 204 14.46 9.51 -6.46
C THR A 204 13.06 9.40 -7.05
N THR A 205 12.14 10.23 -6.56
CA THR A 205 10.73 10.24 -7.02
C THR A 205 10.58 10.76 -8.45
N TYR A 206 9.38 10.62 -9.01
CA TYR A 206 9.13 10.80 -10.45
C TYR A 206 9.38 12.21 -10.98
N GLY A 207 9.11 13.26 -10.19
CA GLY A 207 9.26 14.66 -10.57
C GLY A 207 8.08 15.24 -11.35
N ALA A 208 6.84 14.84 -11.06
CA ALA A 208 5.64 15.39 -11.70
C ALA A 208 4.70 15.99 -10.66
N VAL A 209 5.02 17.21 -10.23
CA VAL A 209 4.36 17.90 -9.11
C VAL A 209 3.56 19.12 -9.52
N ILE A 210 3.52 19.49 -10.81
CA ILE A 210 2.72 20.65 -11.22
C ILE A 210 1.24 20.46 -10.88
N GLY A 211 0.71 21.38 -10.07
CA GLY A 211 -0.72 21.46 -9.78
C GLY A 211 -1.50 21.95 -10.99
N THR A 212 -2.65 21.32 -11.24
CA THR A 212 -3.48 21.60 -12.41
C THR A 212 -4.87 22.10 -12.05
N GLU A 213 -5.39 23.05 -12.82
CA GLU A 213 -6.80 23.44 -12.81
C GLU A 213 -7.56 22.83 -13.98
N LYS A 214 -8.79 22.38 -13.71
CA LYS A 214 -9.71 21.92 -14.75
C LYS A 214 -10.48 23.09 -15.36
N LYS A 215 -10.44 23.24 -16.68
CA LYS A 215 -11.28 24.18 -17.44
C LYS A 215 -12.25 23.38 -18.31
N ILE A 216 -13.54 23.71 -18.24
CA ILE A 216 -14.59 23.08 -19.07
C ILE A 216 -14.77 23.94 -20.33
N MET A 217 -14.69 23.30 -21.49
CA MET A 217 -14.80 23.93 -22.80
C MET A 217 -16.26 24.00 -23.26
N ALA A 218 -16.53 24.79 -24.31
CA ALA A 218 -17.88 24.98 -24.84
C ALA A 218 -18.54 23.69 -25.38
N ASP A 219 -17.75 22.70 -25.78
CA ASP A 219 -18.20 21.38 -26.24
C ASP A 219 -18.32 20.34 -25.10
N GLY A 220 -18.07 20.75 -23.85
CA GLY A 220 -18.10 19.87 -22.67
C GLY A 220 -16.80 19.13 -22.39
N SER A 221 -15.76 19.26 -23.22
CA SER A 221 -14.44 18.70 -22.93
C SER A 221 -13.79 19.36 -21.71
N VAL A 222 -12.91 18.63 -21.02
CA VAL A 222 -12.19 19.14 -19.83
C VAL A 222 -10.70 19.23 -20.15
N LEU A 223 -10.17 20.45 -20.09
CA LEU A 223 -8.75 20.73 -20.19
C LEU A 223 -8.12 20.78 -18.80
N SER A 224 -7.04 20.03 -18.59
CA SER A 224 -6.20 20.15 -17.40
C SER A 224 -5.08 21.15 -17.68
N VAL A 225 -5.09 22.29 -17.00
CA VAL A 225 -4.14 23.40 -17.22
C VAL A 225 -3.14 23.43 -16.06
N PRO A 226 -1.82 23.37 -16.31
CA PRO A 226 -0.80 23.53 -15.27
C PRO A 226 -0.80 24.97 -14.74
N THR A 227 -0.99 25.16 -13.42
CA THR A 227 -1.11 26.49 -12.81
C THR A 227 -0.25 26.71 -11.58
N VAL A 228 0.20 25.67 -10.88
CA VAL A 228 0.95 25.80 -9.61
C VAL A 228 2.24 24.99 -9.65
N GLY A 229 3.37 25.65 -9.42
CA GLY A 229 4.67 25.00 -9.21
C GLY A 229 4.94 24.75 -7.73
N TRP A 230 5.63 23.65 -7.42
CA TRP A 230 5.99 23.26 -6.05
C TRP A 230 7.50 23.22 -5.88
N PHE A 231 7.96 23.83 -4.79
CA PHE A 231 9.37 24.04 -4.49
C PHE A 231 9.67 23.60 -3.05
N SER A 232 10.89 23.13 -2.80
CA SER A 232 11.38 22.96 -1.43
C SER A 232 11.55 24.31 -0.72
N LEU A 233 11.77 24.28 0.60
CA LEU A 233 12.08 25.50 1.37
C LEU A 233 13.42 26.15 1.01
N SER A 234 14.25 25.45 0.23
CA SER A 234 15.51 25.95 -0.33
C SER A 234 15.38 26.45 -1.78
N ASP A 235 14.13 26.70 -2.22
CA ASP A 235 13.78 27.17 -3.57
C ASP A 235 14.14 26.19 -4.71
N GLN A 236 14.47 24.94 -4.39
CA GLN A 236 14.63 23.89 -5.42
C GLN A 236 13.25 23.51 -5.99
N ASN A 237 13.10 23.63 -7.31
CA ASN A 237 11.94 23.12 -8.04
C ASN A 237 11.87 21.59 -7.91
N LEU A 238 10.70 21.05 -7.57
CA LEU A 238 10.52 19.60 -7.53
C LEU A 238 10.13 19.03 -8.90
N GLU A 239 9.57 19.85 -9.78
CA GLU A 239 9.19 19.43 -11.13
C GLU A 239 10.43 19.04 -11.96
N ASN A 240 10.36 17.91 -12.67
CA ASN A 240 11.43 17.23 -13.41
C ASN A 240 12.66 16.81 -12.59
N LEU A 241 12.67 17.04 -11.27
CA LEU A 241 13.79 16.66 -10.39
C LEU A 241 13.39 15.61 -9.36
N GLY A 242 12.14 15.65 -8.90
CA GLY A 242 11.63 14.83 -7.82
C GLY A 242 12.31 15.12 -6.48
N VAL A 243 12.12 14.21 -5.53
CA VAL A 243 12.67 14.25 -4.19
C VAL A 243 13.72 13.16 -4.08
N THR A 244 14.96 13.57 -3.81
CA THR A 244 16.05 12.62 -3.55
C THR A 244 15.87 12.03 -2.13
N PRO A 245 15.90 10.69 -1.96
CA PRO A 245 15.78 10.05 -0.66
C PRO A 245 17.00 10.37 0.23
N ASP A 246 16.84 10.28 1.54
CA ASP A 246 17.96 10.40 2.49
C ASP A 246 18.92 9.20 2.37
N HIS A 247 18.35 8.02 2.07
CA HIS A 247 19.11 6.80 1.79
C HIS A 247 18.66 6.19 0.47
N HIS A 248 19.55 6.28 -0.52
CA HIS A 248 19.29 5.68 -1.82
C HIS A 248 19.46 4.16 -1.78
N VAL A 249 18.38 3.44 -2.12
CA VAL A 249 18.31 1.99 -2.20
C VAL A 249 17.52 1.63 -3.47
N ALA A 250 18.23 1.22 -4.52
CA ALA A 250 17.60 0.71 -5.73
C ALA A 250 16.95 -0.66 -5.48
N LEU A 251 15.84 -0.95 -6.16
CA LEU A 251 15.22 -2.27 -6.12
C LEU A 251 16.16 -3.31 -6.75
N ASP A 252 16.53 -4.33 -5.97
CA ASP A 252 17.31 -5.45 -6.47
C ASP A 252 16.35 -6.47 -7.10
N LEU A 253 16.24 -6.45 -8.43
CA LEU A 253 15.34 -7.34 -9.17
C LEU A 253 15.61 -8.83 -8.89
N SER A 254 16.88 -9.21 -8.68
CA SER A 254 17.22 -10.61 -8.37
C SER A 254 16.64 -11.06 -7.02
N LYS A 255 16.58 -10.15 -6.04
CA LYS A 255 15.94 -10.38 -4.74
C LYS A 255 14.42 -10.33 -4.87
N ALA A 256 13.90 -9.35 -5.59
CA ALA A 256 12.47 -9.20 -5.84
C ALA A 256 11.85 -10.45 -6.48
N ASP A 257 12.55 -11.06 -7.45
CA ASP A 257 12.13 -12.31 -8.11
C ASP A 257 12.03 -13.50 -7.14
N ARG A 258 12.80 -13.48 -6.05
CA ARG A 258 12.71 -14.47 -4.96
C ARG A 258 11.72 -14.07 -3.86
N GLY A 259 11.03 -12.94 -4.02
CA GLY A 259 10.09 -12.40 -3.05
C GLY A 259 10.74 -11.66 -1.88
N GLU A 260 12.01 -11.28 -2.01
CA GLU A 260 12.75 -10.47 -1.03
C GLU A 260 12.68 -8.98 -1.44
N ASP A 261 12.23 -8.11 -0.53
CA ASP A 261 12.18 -6.65 -0.74
C ASP A 261 13.34 -5.98 0.01
N ASN A 262 14.38 -5.57 -0.71
CA ASN A 262 15.58 -4.99 -0.11
C ASN A 262 15.37 -3.55 0.40
N GLN A 263 14.46 -2.78 -0.22
CA GLN A 263 14.13 -1.43 0.24
C GLN A 263 13.38 -1.49 1.57
N LEU A 264 12.38 -2.36 1.67
CA LEU A 264 11.65 -2.62 2.91
C LEU A 264 12.56 -3.14 4.01
N ALA A 265 13.46 -4.07 3.69
CA ALA A 265 14.42 -4.61 4.65
C ALA A 265 15.36 -3.53 5.21
N GLU A 266 15.84 -2.61 4.37
CA GLU A 266 16.66 -1.48 4.80
C GLU A 266 15.87 -0.54 5.72
N ALA A 267 14.63 -0.18 5.37
CA ALA A 267 13.79 0.65 6.21
C ALA A 267 13.55 0.02 7.59
N VAL A 268 13.21 -1.27 7.64
CA VAL A 268 13.03 -1.99 8.90
C VAL A 268 14.34 -2.03 9.70
N SER A 269 15.47 -2.32 9.05
CA SER A 269 16.79 -2.36 9.71
C SER A 269 17.12 -1.03 10.39
N ARG A 270 16.90 0.09 9.69
CA ARG A 270 17.14 1.45 10.21
C ARG A 270 16.24 1.78 11.38
N LEU A 271 14.96 1.50 11.28
CA LEU A 271 14.02 1.68 12.38
C LEU A 271 14.44 0.86 13.60
N MET A 272 14.80 -0.40 13.40
CA MET A 272 15.24 -1.28 14.47
C MET A 272 16.53 -0.77 15.14
N SER A 273 17.44 -0.13 14.40
CA SER A 273 18.64 0.48 15.00
C SER A 273 18.30 1.66 15.92
N LYS A 274 17.21 2.39 15.66
CA LYS A 274 16.72 3.50 16.49
C LYS A 274 15.92 3.05 17.72
N LEU A 275 15.54 1.77 17.79
CA LEU A 275 14.81 1.20 18.93
C LEU A 275 15.70 0.54 19.99
N ARG A 276 17.01 0.43 19.69
CA ARG A 276 18.02 -0.15 20.57
C ARG A 276 18.50 0.85 21.62
#